data_AF-A0A933JU81-F1
#
_entry.id   AF-A0A933JU81-F1
#
_cell.length_a   1.000
_cell.length_b   1.000
_cell.length_c   1.000
_cell.angle_alpha   90.00
_cell.angle_beta   90.00
_cell.angle_gamma   90.00
#
_symmetry.space_group_name_H-M   'P 1'
#
loop_
_entity.id
_entity.type
_entity.pdbx_description
1 polymer ?
#
loop_
_entity_poly.entity_id
_entity_poly.type
_entity_poly.pdbx_seq_one_letter_code
_entity_poly.pdbx_strand_id
1 'polypeptide(L)'
;MVALWVAVWGCDREEAPPLAPQGELASAAYSGNVEQVRALLGRGSSPTEKEGSEWTPLHYAAIAGRAEAASLLLDRGADPNARARYDMTPLHWASLKGERDVVALLARRGAKLEAKSMYGQTALHVASTTAVVEVLLGAGAKLDAVDFEGMTPLHIAASGDIAKLLMAKGADVRRRSRDGRSGLDVAVMEMLGPKGLMFYGNRSAVRLRAERAETVVTIHNVSERVIDELSLSVESLASTASSTPALIPKLYPAEQTAMRFHLRRKAEVPEGEYRLDFVVRSGAKEIGTVDLRVDTTSRTTPEDRGMTKLGRGSLRKQRSKWGQLMYAVIPVLIGAIWWVSRGRGRRVRHH
;
A
#
# COMPACT_ATOMS: atom_id res chain seq x y z
N MET A 1 -1.46 -9.69 10.58
CA MET A 1 -0.10 -9.52 10.02
C MET A 1 0.07 -10.11 8.62
N VAL A 2 -0.45 -11.32 8.32
CA VAL A 2 -0.50 -11.86 6.92
C VAL A 2 -1.51 -11.10 6.04
N ALA A 3 -2.57 -10.55 6.65
CA ALA A 3 -3.62 -9.80 5.94
C ALA A 3 -3.13 -8.51 5.25
N LEU A 4 -2.05 -7.88 5.75
CA LEU A 4 -1.49 -6.67 5.14
C LEU A 4 -0.80 -6.97 3.79
N TRP A 5 -0.31 -8.19 3.62
CA TRP A 5 0.30 -8.67 2.37
C TRP A 5 -0.77 -8.95 1.29
N VAL A 6 -1.93 -9.47 1.70
CA VAL A 6 -3.05 -9.83 0.82
C VAL A 6 -3.79 -8.60 0.30
N ALA A 7 -4.00 -7.59 1.15
CA ALA A 7 -4.87 -6.46 0.83
C ALA A 7 -4.24 -5.44 -0.13
N VAL A 8 -2.91 -5.29 -0.15
CA VAL A 8 -2.24 -4.19 -0.86
C VAL A 8 -1.76 -4.59 -2.26
N TRP A 9 -1.45 -5.87 -2.52
CA TRP A 9 -0.70 -6.25 -3.74
C TRP A 9 -1.31 -7.36 -4.60
N GLY A 10 -2.52 -7.86 -4.30
CA GLY A 10 -3.19 -8.82 -5.17
C GLY A 10 -2.38 -10.09 -5.44
N CYS A 11 -1.59 -10.55 -4.46
CA CYS A 11 -0.94 -11.85 -4.54
C CYS A 11 -1.97 -12.95 -4.28
N ASP A 12 -2.05 -13.90 -5.22
CA ASP A 12 -2.86 -15.11 -5.10
C ASP A 12 -2.63 -15.81 -3.75
N ARG A 13 -3.70 -16.43 -3.26
CA ARG A 13 -3.94 -16.93 -1.89
C ARG A 13 -3.00 -18.02 -1.36
N GLU A 14 -1.81 -18.28 -1.91
CA GLU A 14 -1.09 -19.54 -1.62
C GLU A 14 0.38 -19.49 -1.18
N GLU A 15 1.10 -18.36 -1.14
CA GLU A 15 2.56 -18.42 -0.84
C GLU A 15 2.99 -17.70 0.44
N ALA A 16 2.81 -18.39 1.56
CA ALA A 16 3.36 -18.09 2.88
C ALA A 16 4.91 -17.98 2.88
N PRO A 17 5.54 -17.30 3.87
CA PRO A 17 6.99 -17.40 4.13
C PRO A 17 7.40 -18.89 4.20
N PRO A 18 8.66 -19.21 3.86
CA PRO A 18 9.01 -20.46 3.18
C PRO A 18 8.49 -21.70 3.89
N LEU A 19 8.10 -22.69 3.08
CA LEU A 19 8.13 -24.11 3.43
C LEU A 19 9.32 -24.35 4.39
N ALA A 20 9.08 -25.04 5.51
CA ALA A 20 10.04 -25.25 6.58
C ALA A 20 11.49 -25.46 6.06
N PRO A 21 12.51 -24.87 6.72
CA PRO A 21 13.91 -25.00 6.28
C PRO A 21 14.27 -26.46 6.03
N GLN A 22 14.95 -26.72 4.91
CA GLN A 22 15.24 -28.09 4.47
C GLN A 22 16.62 -28.55 4.99
N GLY A 23 17.59 -27.65 5.06
CA GLY A 23 18.90 -27.94 5.60
C GLY A 23 18.95 -27.88 7.12
N GLU A 24 19.81 -28.72 7.70
CA GLU A 24 19.95 -28.87 9.15
C GLU A 24 20.36 -27.55 9.83
N LEU A 25 21.26 -26.79 9.20
CA LEU A 25 21.73 -25.51 9.73
C LEU A 25 20.63 -24.44 9.69
N ALA A 26 19.84 -24.36 8.61
CA ALA A 26 18.71 -23.45 8.51
C ALA A 26 17.60 -23.80 9.52
N SER A 27 17.35 -25.09 9.75
CA SER A 27 16.38 -25.57 10.75
C SER A 27 16.82 -25.26 12.19
N ALA A 28 18.10 -25.46 12.49
CA ALA A 28 18.68 -25.06 13.77
C ALA A 28 18.62 -23.53 13.98
N ALA A 29 18.90 -22.76 12.93
CA ALA A 29 18.83 -21.29 12.96
C ALA A 29 17.39 -20.77 13.15
N TYR A 30 16.40 -21.39 12.50
CA TYR A 30 14.98 -21.06 12.63
C TYR A 30 14.43 -21.38 14.03
N SER A 31 14.76 -22.57 14.54
CA SER A 31 14.35 -22.99 15.90
C SER A 31 15.06 -22.21 17.01
N GLY A 32 16.22 -21.61 16.72
CA GLY A 32 17.03 -20.88 17.70
C GLY A 32 17.92 -21.78 18.55
N ASN A 33 18.18 -23.02 18.12
CA ASN A 33 19.05 -23.93 18.84
C ASN A 33 20.54 -23.57 18.59
N VAL A 34 21.05 -22.63 19.38
CA VAL A 34 22.41 -22.08 19.24
C VAL A 34 23.50 -23.15 19.32
N GLU A 35 23.32 -24.15 20.19
CA GLU A 35 24.29 -25.24 20.34
C GLU A 35 24.34 -26.13 19.10
N GLN A 36 23.19 -26.42 18.49
CA GLN A 36 23.14 -27.14 17.22
C GLN A 36 23.74 -26.31 16.08
N VAL A 37 23.45 -25.01 16.01
CA VAL A 37 24.09 -24.09 15.04
C VAL A 37 25.62 -24.11 15.22
N ARG A 38 26.11 -24.02 16.46
CA ARG A 38 27.54 -24.06 16.78
C ARG A 38 28.18 -25.37 16.34
N ALA A 39 27.55 -26.51 16.64
CA ALA A 39 28.04 -27.82 16.29
C ALA A 39 28.11 -28.03 14.77
N LEU A 40 27.06 -27.64 14.04
CA LEU A 40 27.00 -27.77 12.58
C LEU A 40 28.06 -26.90 11.88
N LEU A 41 28.19 -25.63 12.29
CA LEU A 41 29.25 -24.76 11.77
C LEU A 41 30.65 -25.29 12.11
N GLY A 42 30.83 -25.91 13.27
CA GLY A 42 32.09 -26.56 13.67
C GLY A 42 32.43 -27.81 12.85
N ARG A 43 31.42 -28.49 12.26
CA ARG A 43 31.58 -29.64 11.35
C ARG A 43 31.80 -29.22 9.89
N GLY A 44 31.84 -27.92 9.60
CA GLY A 44 32.09 -27.39 8.26
C GLY A 44 30.83 -27.03 7.46
N SER A 45 29.63 -27.01 8.07
CA SER A 45 28.44 -26.46 7.40
C SER A 45 28.66 -24.99 7.06
N SER A 46 28.26 -24.59 5.85
CA SER A 46 28.47 -23.22 5.39
C SER A 46 27.37 -22.27 5.90
N PRO A 47 27.71 -21.15 6.57
CA PRO A 47 26.72 -20.17 7.03
C PRO A 47 26.11 -19.34 5.89
N THR A 48 26.67 -19.44 4.68
CA THR A 48 26.19 -18.73 3.48
C THR A 48 25.47 -19.64 2.50
N GLU A 49 25.30 -20.92 2.84
CA GLU A 49 24.59 -21.86 1.98
C GLU A 49 23.16 -21.38 1.73
N LYS A 50 22.75 -21.45 0.47
CA LYS A 50 21.43 -21.02 0.02
C LYS A 50 20.56 -22.26 -0.21
N GLU A 51 19.36 -22.24 0.35
CA GLU A 51 18.35 -23.27 0.18
C GLU A 51 17.14 -22.72 -0.60
N GLY A 52 16.47 -23.59 -1.35
CA GLY A 52 15.22 -23.27 -2.06
C GLY A 52 15.29 -21.94 -2.83
N SER A 53 14.40 -21.00 -2.50
CA SER A 53 14.37 -19.64 -3.09
C SER A 53 15.48 -18.71 -2.56
N GLU A 54 16.73 -19.19 -2.58
CA GLU A 54 17.94 -18.46 -2.19
C GLU A 54 18.02 -18.03 -0.72
N TRP A 55 17.32 -18.74 0.15
CA TRP A 55 17.27 -18.45 1.58
C TRP A 55 18.55 -18.93 2.28
N THR A 56 19.16 -18.08 3.09
CA THR A 56 20.30 -18.47 3.93
C THR A 56 19.86 -18.76 5.36
N PRO A 57 20.65 -19.51 6.17
CA PRO A 57 20.36 -19.69 7.60
C PRO A 57 20.11 -18.38 8.36
N LEU A 58 20.81 -17.30 7.97
CA LEU A 58 20.62 -15.98 8.56
C LEU A 58 19.24 -15.39 8.27
N HIS A 59 18.66 -15.63 7.09
CA HIS A 59 17.29 -15.22 6.80
C HIS A 59 16.28 -15.95 7.68
N TYR A 60 16.46 -17.26 7.89
CA TYR A 60 15.59 -18.05 8.76
C TYR A 60 15.66 -17.59 10.22
N ALA A 61 16.86 -17.36 10.75
CA ALA A 61 17.04 -16.77 12.08
C ALA A 61 16.37 -15.39 12.18
N ALA A 62 16.46 -14.59 11.11
CA ALA A 62 15.87 -13.26 11.08
C ALA A 62 14.34 -13.26 11.04
N ILE A 63 13.73 -14.20 10.30
CA ILE A 63 12.27 -14.39 10.28
C ILE A 63 11.75 -14.83 11.65
N ALA A 64 12.49 -15.71 12.33
CA ALA A 64 12.08 -16.32 13.59
C ALA A 64 12.52 -15.55 14.86
N GLY A 65 13.12 -14.36 14.70
CA GLY A 65 13.55 -13.54 15.84
C GLY A 65 14.72 -14.09 16.64
N ARG A 66 15.53 -15.00 16.07
CA ARG A 66 16.59 -15.71 16.79
C ARG A 66 17.89 -14.91 16.82
N ALA A 67 17.94 -13.85 17.63
CA ALA A 67 19.07 -12.93 17.69
C ALA A 67 20.42 -13.61 18.02
N GLU A 68 20.45 -14.56 18.95
CA GLU A 68 21.69 -15.28 19.32
C GLU A 68 22.19 -16.18 18.18
N ALA A 69 21.29 -16.93 17.54
CA ALA A 69 21.62 -17.74 16.38
C ALA A 69 22.09 -16.87 15.21
N ALA A 70 21.42 -15.75 14.95
CA ALA A 70 21.82 -14.77 13.95
C ALA A 70 23.22 -14.19 14.25
N SER A 71 23.52 -13.87 15.51
CA SER A 71 24.84 -13.37 15.93
C SER A 71 25.93 -14.39 15.64
N LEU A 72 25.70 -15.66 16.01
CA LEU A 72 26.66 -16.74 15.76
C LEU A 72 26.88 -16.96 14.26
N LEU A 73 25.83 -16.91 13.44
CA LEU A 73 25.95 -17.04 11.98
C LEU A 73 26.80 -15.90 11.39
N LEU A 74 26.57 -14.66 11.84
CA LEU A 74 27.35 -13.49 11.44
C LEU A 74 28.82 -13.60 11.87
N ASP A 75 29.09 -14.08 13.10
CA ASP A 75 30.45 -14.32 13.59
C ASP A 75 31.19 -15.38 12.77
N ARG A 76 30.47 -16.25 12.06
CA ARG A 76 31.03 -17.27 11.16
C ARG A 76 31.01 -16.86 9.69
N GLY A 77 30.74 -15.59 9.39
CA GLY A 77 30.86 -15.04 8.03
C GLY A 77 29.59 -15.12 7.20
N ALA A 78 28.41 -15.28 7.81
CA ALA A 78 27.16 -15.06 7.09
C ALA A 78 27.09 -13.61 6.58
N ASP A 79 26.67 -13.43 5.33
CA ASP A 79 26.50 -12.09 4.75
C ASP A 79 25.20 -11.44 5.26
N PRO A 80 25.26 -10.33 6.03
CA PRO A 80 24.07 -9.61 6.50
C PRO A 80 23.24 -8.99 5.36
N ASN A 81 23.80 -8.91 4.15
CA ASN A 81 23.20 -8.34 2.95
C ASN A 81 22.81 -9.39 1.91
N ALA A 82 22.89 -10.68 2.25
CA ALA A 82 22.47 -11.76 1.37
C ALA A 82 21.06 -11.49 0.85
N ARG A 83 20.82 -11.73 -0.45
CA ARG A 83 19.51 -11.56 -1.08
C ARG A 83 18.88 -12.94 -1.28
N ALA A 84 17.65 -13.06 -0.82
CA ALA A 84 16.77 -14.19 -1.07
C ALA A 84 15.63 -13.77 -2.02
N ARG A 85 14.54 -14.57 -2.04
CA ARG A 85 13.31 -14.27 -2.78
C ARG A 85 12.84 -12.82 -2.62
N TYR A 86 12.34 -12.25 -3.71
CA TYR A 86 11.92 -10.85 -3.83
C TYR A 86 13.04 -9.86 -3.55
N ASP A 87 14.28 -10.33 -3.68
CA ASP A 87 15.46 -9.50 -3.51
C ASP A 87 15.58 -8.91 -2.09
N MET A 88 14.92 -9.56 -1.12
CA MET A 88 14.89 -9.15 0.28
C MET A 88 16.09 -9.68 1.04
N THR A 89 16.60 -8.87 1.95
CA THR A 89 17.72 -9.20 2.84
C THR A 89 17.22 -9.70 4.21
N PRO A 90 18.08 -10.27 5.07
CA PRO A 90 17.70 -10.63 6.44
C PRO A 90 17.09 -9.44 7.20
N LEU A 91 17.59 -8.21 6.96
CA LEU A 91 17.07 -7.00 7.59
C LEU A 91 15.63 -6.68 7.16
N HIS A 92 15.27 -6.89 5.89
CA HIS A 92 13.89 -6.72 5.42
C HIS A 92 12.95 -7.69 6.13
N TRP A 93 13.33 -8.97 6.21
CA TRP A 93 12.50 -9.99 6.84
C TRP A 93 12.34 -9.77 8.34
N ALA A 94 13.43 -9.44 9.06
CA ALA A 94 13.35 -9.09 10.48
C ALA A 94 12.45 -7.86 10.71
N SER A 95 12.56 -6.84 9.84
CA SER A 95 11.73 -5.64 9.95
C SER A 95 10.25 -5.91 9.69
N LEU A 96 9.96 -6.76 8.70
CA LEU A 96 8.61 -7.22 8.36
C LEU A 96 7.99 -8.05 9.47
N LYS A 97 8.77 -8.93 10.12
CA LYS A 97 8.31 -9.75 11.24
C LYS A 97 8.27 -9.02 12.58
N GLY A 98 8.84 -7.82 12.65
CA GLY A 98 8.82 -7.00 13.87
C GLY A 98 9.91 -7.37 14.87
N GLU A 99 10.93 -8.10 14.43
CA GLU A 99 11.98 -8.71 15.27
C GLU A 99 13.05 -7.70 15.65
N ARG A 100 12.69 -6.80 16.56
CA ARG A 100 13.49 -5.63 16.99
C ARG A 100 14.95 -5.97 17.28
N ASP A 101 15.20 -7.03 18.05
CA ASP A 101 16.55 -7.34 18.53
C ASP A 101 17.44 -7.86 17.39
N VAL A 102 16.85 -8.62 16.44
CA VAL A 102 17.54 -9.02 15.21
C VAL A 102 17.81 -7.80 14.31
N VAL A 103 16.84 -6.90 14.15
CA VAL A 103 17.03 -5.65 13.38
C VAL A 103 18.19 -4.84 13.95
N ALA A 104 18.23 -4.67 15.28
CA ALA A 104 19.31 -3.95 15.96
C ALA A 104 20.67 -4.63 15.76
N LEU A 105 20.72 -5.97 15.86
CA LEU A 105 21.92 -6.75 15.61
C LEU A 105 22.41 -6.57 14.17
N LEU A 106 21.55 -6.76 13.18
CA LEU A 106 21.89 -6.66 11.77
C LEU A 106 22.40 -5.26 11.40
N ALA A 107 21.74 -4.21 11.90
CA ALA A 107 22.17 -2.83 11.70
C ALA A 107 23.59 -2.58 12.25
N ARG A 108 23.92 -3.12 13.43
CA ARG A 108 25.28 -3.02 14.02
C ARG A 108 26.32 -3.85 13.29
N ARG A 109 25.91 -4.94 12.64
CA ARG A 109 26.80 -5.90 11.98
C ARG A 109 26.93 -5.66 10.46
N GLY A 110 26.65 -4.45 9.99
CA GLY A 110 26.94 -4.04 8.60
C GLY A 110 25.83 -4.34 7.58
N ALA A 111 24.59 -4.55 8.03
CA ALA A 111 23.44 -4.59 7.13
C ALA A 111 23.20 -3.20 6.50
N LYS A 112 23.03 -3.17 5.18
CA LYS A 112 22.72 -1.96 4.40
C LYS A 112 21.25 -1.59 4.63
N LEU A 113 21.02 -0.53 5.40
CA LEU A 113 19.68 -0.01 5.73
C LEU A 113 18.90 0.40 4.47
N GLU A 114 19.61 0.90 3.46
CA GLU A 114 19.07 1.36 2.17
C GLU A 114 19.07 0.29 1.08
N ALA A 115 19.32 -0.98 1.43
CA ALA A 115 19.14 -2.07 0.48
C ALA A 115 17.69 -2.08 -0.02
N LYS A 116 17.51 -2.29 -1.32
CA LYS A 116 16.19 -2.30 -1.96
C LYS A 116 15.74 -3.72 -2.29
N SER A 117 14.49 -4.03 -1.99
CA SER A 117 13.81 -5.24 -2.51
C SER A 117 13.50 -5.12 -4.00
N MET A 118 12.89 -6.14 -4.60
CA MET A 118 12.45 -6.10 -6.00
C MET A 118 11.43 -5.00 -6.30
N TYR A 119 10.72 -4.50 -5.28
CA TYR A 119 9.75 -3.40 -5.40
C TYR A 119 10.39 -2.03 -5.10
N GLY A 120 11.69 -2.01 -4.79
CA GLY A 120 12.41 -0.80 -4.43
C GLY A 120 12.26 -0.41 -2.96
N GLN A 121 11.60 -1.23 -2.15
CA GLN A 121 11.33 -0.99 -0.73
C GLN A 121 12.60 -1.21 0.09
N THR A 122 12.78 -0.39 1.15
CA THR A 122 13.84 -0.55 2.15
C THR A 122 13.34 -1.29 3.38
N ALA A 123 14.21 -1.60 4.34
CA ALA A 123 13.78 -2.19 5.61
C ALA A 123 12.75 -1.32 6.37
N LEU A 124 12.85 0.01 6.24
CA LEU A 124 11.92 0.95 6.88
C LEU A 124 10.53 0.93 6.22
N HIS A 125 10.46 0.65 4.92
CA HIS A 125 9.20 0.51 4.17
C HIS A 125 8.36 -0.67 4.67
N VAL A 126 9.01 -1.77 5.05
CA VAL A 126 8.34 -3.01 5.46
C VAL A 126 8.23 -3.16 6.99
N ALA A 127 8.61 -2.14 7.76
CA ALA A 127 8.63 -2.22 9.21
C ALA A 127 7.21 -2.41 9.79
N SER A 128 7.02 -3.45 10.60
CA SER A 128 5.71 -3.81 11.15
C SER A 128 5.44 -3.29 12.55
N THR A 129 6.45 -2.78 13.27
CA THR A 129 6.31 -2.26 14.63
C THR A 129 7.02 -0.92 14.80
N THR A 130 6.53 -0.09 15.73
CA THR A 130 7.15 1.18 16.10
C THR A 130 8.57 0.99 16.62
N ALA A 131 8.82 -0.06 17.40
CA ALA A 131 10.13 -0.36 17.94
C ALA A 131 11.17 -0.66 16.84
N VAL A 132 10.78 -1.36 15.76
CA VAL A 132 11.66 -1.57 14.60
C VAL A 132 11.95 -0.24 13.90
N VAL A 133 10.93 0.61 13.72
CA VAL A 133 11.10 1.94 13.11
C VAL A 133 12.08 2.80 13.92
N GLU A 134 11.96 2.81 15.24
CA GLU A 134 12.90 3.54 16.12
C GLU A 134 14.33 3.04 15.97
N VAL A 135 14.54 1.72 15.93
CA VAL A 135 15.87 1.13 15.76
C VAL A 135 16.45 1.48 14.39
N LEU A 136 15.67 1.35 13.31
CA LEU A 136 16.14 1.66 11.96
C LEU A 136 16.49 3.14 11.79
N LEU A 137 15.63 4.05 12.29
CA LEU A 137 15.91 5.48 12.25
C LEU A 137 17.09 5.87 13.16
N GLY A 138 17.20 5.25 14.33
CA GLY A 138 18.35 5.42 15.23
C GLY A 138 19.66 4.91 14.64
N ALA A 139 19.60 3.91 13.75
CA ALA A 139 20.75 3.41 12.99
C ALA A 139 21.07 4.27 11.74
N GLY A 140 20.26 5.29 11.44
CA GLY A 140 20.49 6.21 10.31
C GLY A 140 19.77 5.85 9.01
N ALA A 141 18.71 5.03 9.06
CA ALA A 141 17.88 4.77 7.88
C ALA A 141 17.22 6.05 7.36
N LYS A 142 17.10 6.19 6.04
CA LYS A 142 16.49 7.36 5.41
C LYS A 142 14.98 7.34 5.58
N LEU A 143 14.48 8.33 6.34
CA LEU A 143 13.06 8.49 6.66
C LEU A 143 12.15 8.56 5.42
N ASP A 144 12.53 9.38 4.44
CA ASP A 144 11.78 9.59 3.19
C ASP A 144 12.44 8.86 2.01
N ALA A 145 12.94 7.64 2.25
CA ALA A 145 13.30 6.76 1.15
C ALA A 145 12.08 6.54 0.24
N VAL A 146 12.31 6.33 -1.06
CA VAL A 146 11.25 6.05 -2.03
C VAL A 146 11.48 4.72 -2.72
N ASP A 147 10.40 3.98 -2.86
CA ASP A 147 10.34 2.76 -3.66
C ASP A 147 10.17 3.06 -5.17
N PHE A 148 9.93 2.04 -5.98
CA PHE A 148 9.79 2.21 -7.43
C PHE A 148 8.46 2.86 -7.86
N GLU A 149 7.48 2.94 -6.97
CA GLU A 149 6.21 3.64 -7.17
C GLU A 149 6.23 5.06 -6.59
N GLY A 150 7.35 5.46 -5.99
CA GLY A 150 7.50 6.76 -5.34
C GLY A 150 6.80 6.84 -3.99
N MET A 151 6.43 5.70 -3.41
CA MET A 151 5.87 5.62 -2.06
C MET A 151 7.00 5.75 -1.05
N THR A 152 6.72 6.45 0.07
CA THR A 152 7.63 6.53 1.22
C THR A 152 7.18 5.58 2.31
N PRO A 153 7.99 5.30 3.36
CA PRO A 153 7.55 4.51 4.50
C PRO A 153 6.26 5.02 5.16
N LEU A 154 6.01 6.34 5.13
CA LEU A 154 4.75 6.91 5.62
C LEU A 154 3.55 6.51 4.76
N HIS A 155 3.73 6.35 3.44
CA HIS A 155 2.66 5.94 2.52
C HIS A 155 2.25 4.48 2.72
N ILE A 156 3.10 3.62 3.27
CA ILE A 156 2.84 2.18 3.42
C ILE A 156 2.97 1.72 4.87
N ALA A 157 2.85 2.65 5.83
CA ALA A 157 2.96 2.37 7.25
C ALA A 157 1.99 1.25 7.64
N ALA A 158 2.49 0.24 8.36
CA ALA A 158 1.72 -0.93 8.73
C ALA A 158 0.69 -0.70 9.86
N SER A 159 0.75 0.48 10.51
CA SER A 159 -0.20 0.89 11.53
C SER A 159 -0.24 2.41 11.67
N GLY A 160 -1.34 2.93 12.21
CA GLY A 160 -1.48 4.34 12.57
C GLY A 160 -0.44 4.83 13.59
N ASP A 161 0.07 3.95 14.47
CA ASP A 161 1.12 4.33 15.44
C ASP A 161 2.49 4.46 14.78
N ILE A 162 2.79 3.61 13.78
CA ILE A 162 3.97 3.77 12.93
C ILE A 162 3.85 5.07 12.12
N ALA A 163 2.69 5.36 11.55
CA ALA A 163 2.47 6.61 10.83
C ALA A 163 2.67 7.83 11.74
N LYS A 164 2.10 7.82 12.96
CA LYS A 164 2.32 8.88 13.97
C LYS A 164 3.79 9.03 14.32
N LEU A 165 4.50 7.93 14.53
CA LEU A 165 5.92 7.94 14.83
C LEU A 165 6.73 8.54 13.67
N LEU A 166 6.48 8.12 12.43
CA LEU A 166 7.16 8.66 11.24
C LEU A 166 6.90 10.17 11.08
N MET A 167 5.65 10.61 11.31
CA MET A 167 5.31 12.03 11.32
C MET A 167 6.03 12.79 12.43
N ALA A 168 6.09 12.22 13.64
CA ALA A 168 6.81 12.81 14.77
C ALA A 168 8.33 12.89 14.52
N LYS A 169 8.87 11.97 13.71
CA LYS A 169 10.27 11.98 13.25
C LYS A 169 10.52 12.92 12.06
N GLY A 170 9.48 13.60 11.56
CA GLY A 170 9.60 14.62 10.53
C GLY A 170 9.41 14.12 9.09
N ALA A 171 8.73 12.99 8.88
CA ALA A 171 8.48 12.47 7.53
C ALA A 171 7.66 13.47 6.70
N ASP A 172 7.98 13.60 5.41
CA ASP A 172 7.29 14.54 4.52
C ASP A 172 5.86 14.06 4.23
N VAL A 173 4.92 14.61 4.99
CA VAL A 173 3.48 14.32 4.88
C VAL A 173 2.85 14.80 3.58
N ARG A 174 3.49 15.74 2.86
CA ARG A 174 2.95 16.36 1.64
C ARG A 174 3.49 15.70 0.38
N ARG A 175 4.56 14.91 0.49
CA ARG A 175 5.12 14.19 -0.65
C ARG A 175 4.05 13.32 -1.27
N ARG A 176 3.96 13.37 -2.61
CA ARG A 176 3.02 12.57 -3.38
C ARG A 176 3.73 11.41 -4.08
N SER A 177 3.11 10.23 -4.06
CA SER A 177 3.50 9.07 -4.84
C SER A 177 3.28 9.29 -6.34
N ARG A 178 3.67 8.33 -7.19
CA ARG A 178 3.48 8.40 -8.64
C ARG A 178 2.00 8.56 -9.04
N ASP A 179 1.09 8.03 -8.24
CA ASP A 179 -0.36 8.16 -8.43
C ASP A 179 -0.93 9.49 -7.89
N GLY A 180 -0.06 10.34 -7.35
CA GLY A 180 -0.44 11.64 -6.80
C GLY A 180 -1.01 11.58 -5.39
N ARG A 181 -0.94 10.45 -4.67
CA ARG A 181 -1.44 10.31 -3.27
C ARG A 181 -0.37 10.74 -2.28
N SER A 182 -0.73 11.42 -1.19
CA SER A 182 0.22 11.77 -0.12
C SER A 182 0.28 10.73 0.99
N GLY A 183 1.32 10.78 1.83
CA GLY A 183 1.47 9.88 2.98
C GLY A 183 0.31 9.98 3.98
N LEU A 184 -0.26 11.18 4.16
CA LEU A 184 -1.50 11.39 4.94
C LEU A 184 -2.74 10.79 4.25
N ASP A 185 -2.79 10.78 2.92
CA ASP A 185 -3.93 10.20 2.19
C ASP A 185 -4.00 8.68 2.40
N VAL A 186 -2.85 8.02 2.58
CA VAL A 186 -2.78 6.58 2.84
C VAL A 186 -2.81 6.25 4.34
N ALA A 187 -2.10 6.98 5.20
CA ALA A 187 -2.08 6.74 6.63
C ALA A 187 -3.43 6.98 7.33
N VAL A 188 -4.25 7.90 6.83
CA VAL A 188 -5.60 8.12 7.37
C VAL A 188 -6.59 7.04 6.91
N MET A 189 -6.24 6.18 5.95
CA MET A 189 -7.03 4.96 5.65
C MET A 189 -7.01 3.97 6.83
N GLU A 190 -6.03 4.06 7.74
CA GLU A 190 -5.88 3.14 8.88
C GLU A 190 -6.27 3.72 10.25
N MET A 191 -6.57 5.02 10.35
CA MET A 191 -6.68 5.68 11.66
C MET A 191 -8.11 5.67 12.25
N LEU A 192 -8.73 4.48 12.34
CA LEU A 192 -9.80 4.17 13.31
C LEU A 192 -9.56 2.84 14.06
N GLY A 193 -8.30 2.56 14.39
CA GLY A 193 -7.95 1.63 15.46
C GLY A 193 -8.23 2.25 16.83
N PRO A 194 -9.48 2.10 17.34
CA PRO A 194 -9.62 1.37 18.60
C PRO A 194 -10.67 0.24 18.57
N LYS A 195 -11.35 -0.02 17.44
CA LYS A 195 -12.50 -0.95 17.41
C LYS A 195 -12.59 -1.86 16.17
N GLY A 196 -11.50 -1.98 15.40
CA GLY A 196 -11.36 -2.97 14.32
C GLY A 196 -12.21 -2.72 13.05
N LEU A 197 -12.41 -1.44 12.69
CA LEU A 197 -12.98 -1.02 11.42
C LEU A 197 -11.93 -0.28 10.58
N MET A 198 -11.82 -0.65 9.30
CA MET A 198 -11.06 0.07 8.28
C MET A 198 -12.01 0.81 7.34
N PHE A 199 -11.64 2.03 6.93
CA PHE A 199 -12.44 2.85 6.01
C PHE A 199 -11.62 3.23 4.78
N TYR A 200 -12.12 2.93 3.58
CA TYR A 200 -11.57 3.38 2.31
C TYR A 200 -12.48 4.44 1.71
N GLY A 201 -12.08 5.71 1.82
CA GLY A 201 -12.72 6.80 1.08
C GLY A 201 -11.84 7.24 -0.08
N ASN A 202 -12.43 7.54 -1.25
CA ASN A 202 -11.71 8.30 -2.27
C ASN A 202 -11.47 9.72 -1.73
N ARG A 203 -10.30 9.94 -1.11
CA ARG A 203 -9.92 11.20 -0.46
C ARG A 203 -9.39 12.26 -1.43
N SER A 204 -9.56 12.08 -2.75
CA SER A 204 -9.52 13.21 -3.66
C SER A 204 -10.57 14.19 -3.15
N ALA A 205 -10.16 15.33 -2.56
CA ALA A 205 -11.04 16.34 -1.96
C ALA A 205 -12.39 16.31 -2.66
N VAL A 206 -13.46 15.90 -1.97
CA VAL A 206 -14.72 15.62 -2.66
C VAL A 206 -15.21 16.96 -3.19
N ARG A 207 -15.01 17.19 -4.49
CA ARG A 207 -15.33 18.47 -5.11
C ARG A 207 -16.84 18.53 -5.23
N LEU A 208 -17.46 19.51 -4.58
CA LEU A 208 -18.88 19.78 -4.77
C LEU A 208 -19.09 20.25 -6.21
N ARG A 209 -19.67 19.38 -7.06
CA ARG A 209 -20.05 19.72 -8.43
C ARG A 209 -21.27 20.62 -8.37
N ALA A 210 -21.10 21.91 -8.64
CA ALA A 210 -22.15 22.94 -8.74
C ALA A 210 -22.98 23.21 -7.46
N GLU A 211 -23.31 22.17 -6.67
CA GLU A 211 -24.02 22.16 -5.38
C GLU A 211 -24.12 20.74 -4.75
N ARG A 212 -23.75 19.68 -5.49
CA ARG A 212 -23.86 18.28 -5.05
C ARG A 212 -22.57 17.50 -5.33
N ALA A 213 -22.22 16.54 -4.48
CA ALA A 213 -21.19 15.54 -4.79
C ALA A 213 -21.61 14.17 -4.31
N GLU A 214 -20.97 13.16 -4.88
CA GLU A 214 -21.06 11.80 -4.40
C GLU A 214 -19.67 11.31 -4.05
N THR A 215 -19.55 10.65 -2.90
CA THR A 215 -18.35 9.91 -2.52
C THR A 215 -18.74 8.53 -2.03
N VAL A 216 -17.86 7.55 -2.22
CA VAL A 216 -18.07 6.20 -1.74
C VAL A 216 -17.03 5.94 -0.66
N VAL A 217 -17.52 5.49 0.50
CA VAL A 217 -16.72 5.05 1.62
C VAL A 217 -16.91 3.54 1.74
N THR A 218 -15.90 2.77 1.36
CA THR A 218 -15.83 1.34 1.63
C THR A 218 -15.43 1.15 3.08
N ILE A 219 -15.99 0.13 3.74
CA ILE A 219 -15.77 -0.18 5.14
C ILE A 219 -15.42 -1.65 5.22
N HIS A 220 -14.39 -2.00 5.97
CA HIS A 220 -13.96 -3.37 6.17
C HIS A 220 -13.83 -3.66 7.66
N ASN A 221 -14.43 -4.76 8.12
CA ASN A 221 -14.32 -5.20 9.51
C ASN A 221 -13.08 -6.09 9.67
N VAL A 222 -12.06 -5.58 10.34
CA VAL A 222 -10.82 -6.31 10.68
C VAL A 222 -10.81 -6.80 12.13
N SER A 223 -11.90 -6.61 12.86
CA SER A 223 -12.05 -7.16 14.21
C SER A 223 -12.42 -8.64 14.17
N GLU A 224 -12.19 -9.34 15.27
CA GLU A 224 -12.67 -10.72 15.48
C GLU A 224 -14.15 -10.77 15.88
N ARG A 225 -14.85 -9.62 15.91
CA ARG A 225 -16.23 -9.50 16.38
C ARG A 225 -17.15 -9.03 15.25
N VAL A 226 -18.42 -9.42 15.33
CA VAL A 226 -19.46 -8.85 14.47
C VAL A 226 -19.76 -7.43 14.93
N ILE A 227 -19.96 -6.53 13.98
CA ILE A 227 -20.38 -5.15 14.26
C ILE A 227 -21.83 -5.02 13.87
N ASP A 228 -22.69 -4.82 14.87
CA ASP A 228 -24.12 -4.65 14.70
C ASP A 228 -24.48 -3.17 14.50
N GLU A 229 -25.47 -2.91 13.65
CA GLU A 229 -26.09 -1.60 13.44
C GLU A 229 -25.08 -0.47 13.15
N LEU A 230 -24.19 -0.71 12.19
CA LEU A 230 -23.18 0.26 11.78
C LEU A 230 -23.82 1.41 10.98
N SER A 231 -23.65 2.63 11.46
CA SER A 231 -24.10 3.85 10.78
C SER A 231 -23.02 4.92 10.79
N LEU A 232 -23.01 5.74 9.74
CA LEU A 232 -22.09 6.85 9.58
C LEU A 232 -22.90 8.13 9.33
N SER A 233 -22.70 9.14 10.17
CA SER A 233 -23.27 10.48 10.00
C SER A 233 -22.18 11.48 9.67
N VAL A 234 -22.48 12.49 8.84
CA VAL A 234 -21.50 13.53 8.50
C VAL A 234 -21.89 14.84 9.18
N GLU A 235 -20.96 15.38 9.94
CA GLU A 235 -21.04 16.70 10.53
C GLU A 235 -20.16 17.66 9.73
N SER A 236 -20.75 18.72 9.16
CA SER A 236 -20.00 19.73 8.44
C SER A 236 -20.66 21.10 8.49
N LEU A 237 -19.82 22.13 8.60
CA LEU A 237 -20.23 23.51 8.46
C LEU A 237 -20.69 23.82 7.04
N ALA A 238 -20.09 23.23 6.01
CA ALA A 238 -20.31 23.62 4.60
C ALA A 238 -21.23 22.70 3.81
N SER A 239 -21.51 21.49 4.29
CA SER A 239 -22.30 20.52 3.54
C SER A 239 -23.24 19.72 4.42
N THR A 240 -24.36 19.31 3.86
CA THR A 240 -25.19 18.23 4.41
C THR A 240 -24.85 16.94 3.68
N ALA A 241 -25.00 15.80 4.34
CA ALA A 241 -24.76 14.50 3.73
C ALA A 241 -25.89 13.52 4.05
N SER A 242 -26.22 12.67 3.08
CA SER A 242 -26.98 11.44 3.31
C SER A 242 -26.19 10.25 2.79
N SER A 243 -26.39 9.07 3.37
CA SER A 243 -25.72 7.83 2.97
C SER A 243 -26.70 6.78 2.44
N THR A 244 -26.23 5.97 1.49
CA THR A 244 -26.94 4.82 0.94
C THR A 244 -26.01 3.60 0.96
N PRO A 245 -26.34 2.51 1.70
CA PRO A 245 -27.43 2.43 2.66
C PRO A 245 -27.20 3.37 3.87
N ALA A 246 -28.26 3.72 4.60
CA ALA A 246 -28.14 4.57 5.80
C ALA A 246 -27.60 3.81 7.03
N LEU A 247 -27.83 2.50 7.06
CA LEU A 247 -27.47 1.59 8.14
C LEU A 247 -27.00 0.26 7.54
N ILE A 248 -25.95 -0.32 8.11
CA ILE A 248 -25.49 -1.67 7.83
C ILE A 248 -25.86 -2.53 9.06
N PRO A 249 -26.84 -3.45 8.94
CA PRO A 249 -27.36 -4.19 10.10
C PRO A 249 -26.30 -5.06 10.79
N LYS A 250 -25.46 -5.72 10.00
CA LYS A 250 -24.35 -6.55 10.48
C LYS A 250 -23.19 -6.47 9.51
N LEU A 251 -21.98 -6.39 10.06
CA LEU A 251 -20.73 -6.52 9.31
C LEU A 251 -19.86 -7.56 10.01
N TYR A 252 -19.64 -8.70 9.36
CA TYR A 252 -18.89 -9.82 9.93
C TYR A 252 -17.37 -9.60 9.84
N PRO A 253 -16.56 -10.28 10.68
CA PRO A 253 -15.10 -10.29 10.53
C PRO A 253 -14.64 -10.60 9.10
N ALA A 254 -13.65 -9.85 8.61
CA ALA A 254 -13.10 -9.89 7.26
C ALA A 254 -14.07 -9.52 6.12
N GLU A 255 -15.28 -9.06 6.44
CA GLU A 255 -16.26 -8.59 5.45
C GLU A 255 -16.01 -7.13 5.07
N GLN A 256 -16.30 -6.80 3.81
CA GLN A 256 -16.27 -5.44 3.28
C GLN A 256 -17.64 -5.03 2.75
N THR A 257 -17.97 -3.75 2.93
CA THR A 257 -19.20 -3.13 2.43
C THR A 257 -18.91 -1.71 1.98
N ALA A 258 -19.85 -1.03 1.34
CA ALA A 258 -19.68 0.34 0.90
C ALA A 258 -20.92 1.19 1.18
N MET A 259 -20.70 2.41 1.66
CA MET A 259 -21.72 3.43 1.81
C MET A 259 -21.44 4.56 0.82
N ARG A 260 -22.44 4.89 0.01
CA ARG A 260 -22.40 6.04 -0.89
C ARG A 260 -22.95 7.26 -0.16
N PHE A 261 -22.16 8.30 -0.05
CA PHE A 261 -22.55 9.59 0.51
C PHE A 261 -22.91 10.57 -0.58
N HIS A 262 -24.09 11.17 -0.47
CA HIS A 262 -24.55 12.28 -1.28
C HIS A 262 -24.39 13.55 -0.47
N LEU A 263 -23.41 14.37 -0.85
CA LEU A 263 -23.10 15.64 -0.21
C LEU A 263 -23.80 16.78 -0.93
N ARG A 264 -24.33 17.74 -0.19
CA ARG A 264 -24.94 18.96 -0.73
C ARG A 264 -24.36 20.18 -0.03
N ARG A 265 -23.89 21.16 -0.80
CA ARG A 265 -23.38 22.43 -0.26
C ARG A 265 -24.49 23.21 0.43
N LYS A 266 -24.21 23.81 1.58
CA LYS A 266 -25.09 24.81 2.20
C LYS A 266 -24.88 26.15 1.49
N ALA A 267 -25.96 26.76 1.02
CA ALA A 267 -25.91 27.97 0.18
C ALA A 267 -25.27 29.19 0.88
N GLU A 268 -25.36 29.24 2.21
CA GLU A 268 -24.92 30.36 3.06
C GLU A 268 -23.40 30.35 3.33
N VAL A 269 -22.70 29.27 2.96
CA VAL A 269 -21.30 29.08 3.33
C VAL A 269 -20.39 29.52 2.17
N PRO A 270 -19.37 30.36 2.42
CA PRO A 270 -18.42 30.81 1.41
C PRO A 270 -17.73 29.66 0.64
N GLU A 271 -17.10 29.99 -0.48
CA GLU A 271 -16.26 29.03 -1.18
C GLU A 271 -14.93 28.85 -0.45
N GLY A 272 -14.48 27.61 -0.35
CA GLY A 272 -13.29 27.22 0.39
C GLY A 272 -13.20 25.71 0.63
N GLU A 273 -12.13 25.31 1.31
CA GLU A 273 -11.96 23.96 1.83
C GLU A 273 -12.60 23.85 3.21
N TYR A 274 -13.45 22.84 3.40
CA TYR A 274 -14.14 22.57 4.65
C TYR A 274 -13.96 21.14 5.10
N ARG A 275 -13.96 20.96 6.43
CA ARG A 275 -13.91 19.65 7.07
C ARG A 275 -15.30 18.99 7.05
N LEU A 276 -15.31 17.69 6.76
CA LEU A 276 -16.43 16.78 6.95
C LEU A 276 -16.04 15.78 8.03
N ASP A 277 -16.72 15.78 9.17
CA ASP A 277 -16.48 14.81 10.23
C ASP A 277 -17.49 13.66 10.10
N PHE A 278 -17.02 12.48 9.69
CA PHE A 278 -17.80 11.25 9.64
C PHE A 278 -17.78 10.61 11.01
N VAL A 279 -18.87 10.73 11.74
CA VAL A 279 -19.06 10.07 13.03
C VAL A 279 -19.57 8.65 12.78
N VAL A 280 -18.80 7.67 13.22
CA VAL A 280 -19.07 6.23 13.09
C VAL A 280 -19.76 5.75 14.36
N ARG A 281 -20.92 5.10 14.23
CA ARG A 281 -21.69 4.54 15.35
C ARG A 281 -22.01 3.07 15.10
N SER A 282 -22.07 2.29 16.18
CA SER A 282 -22.67 0.95 16.21
C SER A 282 -23.78 0.99 17.27
N GLY A 283 -25.02 0.85 16.79
CA GLY A 283 -26.20 1.16 17.60
C GLY A 283 -26.12 2.57 18.18
N ALA A 284 -26.33 2.69 19.50
CA ALA A 284 -26.24 3.95 20.23
C ALA A 284 -24.80 4.40 20.57
N LYS A 285 -23.79 3.55 20.32
CA LYS A 285 -22.42 3.81 20.77
C LYS A 285 -21.57 4.43 19.66
N GLU A 286 -20.96 5.57 19.98
CA GLU A 286 -19.94 6.16 19.10
C GLU A 286 -18.67 5.31 19.09
N ILE A 287 -18.27 4.91 17.89
CA ILE A 287 -17.08 4.10 17.64
C ILE A 287 -15.86 5.02 17.51
N GLY A 288 -16.00 6.09 16.71
CA GLY A 288 -14.98 7.11 16.46
C GLY A 288 -15.39 8.05 15.34
N THR A 289 -14.49 8.96 14.96
CA THR A 289 -14.74 9.98 13.93
C THR A 289 -13.63 9.97 12.88
N VAL A 290 -13.99 10.00 11.60
CA VAL A 290 -13.09 10.15 10.45
C VAL A 290 -13.30 11.53 9.84
N ASP A 291 -12.28 12.37 9.79
CA ASP A 291 -12.38 13.61 9.04
C ASP A 291 -12.24 13.34 7.53
N LEU A 292 -12.83 14.14 6.66
CA LEU A 292 -12.49 14.29 5.25
C LEU A 292 -12.48 15.79 4.94
N ARG A 293 -11.87 16.19 3.81
CA ARG A 293 -11.97 17.56 3.31
C ARG A 293 -12.78 17.61 2.03
N VAL A 294 -13.65 18.62 1.96
CA VAL A 294 -14.43 18.99 0.79
C VAL A 294 -13.94 20.32 0.28
N ASP A 295 -13.68 20.38 -1.02
CA ASP A 295 -13.38 21.63 -1.72
C ASP A 295 -14.64 22.11 -2.46
N THR A 296 -15.02 23.37 -2.20
CA THR A 296 -16.21 24.01 -2.76
C THR A 296 -15.88 25.03 -3.86
N THR A 297 -14.62 25.23 -4.23
CA THR A 297 -14.17 26.31 -5.13
C THR A 297 -14.30 26.00 -6.64
N SER A 298 -14.79 24.81 -7.03
CA SER A 298 -14.81 24.37 -8.44
C SER A 298 -16.22 24.30 -9.03
N ARG A 299 -16.69 25.38 -9.67
CA ARG A 299 -17.98 25.41 -10.39
C ARG A 299 -17.95 24.83 -11.82
N THR A 300 -16.79 24.66 -12.44
CA THR A 300 -16.66 24.12 -13.82
C THR A 300 -15.35 23.36 -13.99
N THR A 301 -15.38 22.17 -14.59
CA THR A 301 -14.16 21.45 -14.95
C THR A 301 -13.70 21.80 -16.38
N PRO A 302 -12.44 21.50 -16.75
CA PRO A 302 -12.00 21.61 -18.14
C PRO A 302 -12.87 20.80 -19.11
N GLU A 303 -13.42 19.67 -18.67
CA GLU A 303 -14.35 18.84 -19.44
C GLU A 303 -15.67 19.60 -19.75
N ASP A 304 -16.20 20.39 -18.80
CA ASP A 304 -17.36 21.27 -19.02
C ASP A 304 -17.08 22.39 -20.04
N ARG A 305 -15.80 22.76 -20.22
CA ARG A 305 -15.33 23.71 -21.24
C ARG A 305 -14.96 23.03 -22.56
N GLY A 306 -15.27 21.74 -22.72
CA GLY A 306 -14.87 20.96 -23.88
C GLY A 306 -13.36 20.84 -23.99
N MET A 307 -12.65 20.59 -22.88
CA MET A 307 -11.23 20.26 -22.86
C MET A 307 -11.01 18.86 -22.28
N THR A 308 -10.07 18.11 -22.85
CA THR A 308 -9.65 16.80 -22.35
C THR A 308 -8.33 16.95 -21.62
N LYS A 309 -8.23 16.33 -20.45
CA LYS A 309 -7.00 16.26 -19.66
C LYS A 309 -6.13 15.12 -20.19
N LEU A 310 -4.90 15.43 -20.60
CA LEU A 310 -3.90 14.43 -20.99
C LEU A 310 -3.07 14.03 -19.76
N GLY A 311 -2.49 12.84 -19.79
CA GLY A 311 -1.53 12.40 -18.77
C GLY A 311 -0.40 13.43 -18.63
N ARG A 312 -0.09 13.81 -17.38
CA ARG A 312 0.78 14.95 -16.95
C ARG A 312 0.11 16.32 -16.81
N GLY A 313 -1.21 16.41 -16.83
CA GLY A 313 -1.92 17.64 -16.43
C GLY A 313 -1.99 18.73 -17.50
N SER A 314 -1.56 18.45 -18.72
CA SER A 314 -1.80 19.32 -19.86
C SER A 314 -3.26 19.23 -20.32
N LEU A 315 -3.87 20.38 -20.61
CA LEU A 315 -5.25 20.49 -21.08
C LEU A 315 -5.25 20.78 -22.58
N ARG A 316 -6.13 20.11 -23.34
CA ARG A 316 -6.33 20.39 -24.77
C ARG A 316 -7.82 20.48 -25.07
N LYS A 317 -8.23 21.45 -25.90
CA LYS A 317 -9.60 21.54 -26.41
C LYS A 317 -9.99 20.24 -27.13
N GLN A 318 -11.14 19.66 -26.78
CA GLN A 318 -11.70 18.48 -27.43
C GLN A 318 -11.77 18.74 -28.93
N ARG A 319 -11.19 17.86 -29.75
CA ARG A 319 -11.38 17.93 -31.20
C ARG A 319 -12.86 17.73 -31.52
N SER A 320 -13.38 18.45 -32.52
CA SER A 320 -14.78 18.36 -32.93
C SER A 320 -15.20 16.90 -33.17
N LYS A 321 -16.49 16.58 -32.94
CA LYS A 321 -17.03 15.22 -33.20
C LYS A 321 -16.68 14.72 -34.60
N TRP A 322 -16.63 15.62 -35.58
CA TRP A 322 -16.16 15.37 -36.95
C TRP A 322 -14.69 14.94 -37.02
N GLY A 323 -13.80 15.58 -36.26
CA GLY A 323 -12.39 15.21 -36.20
C GLY A 323 -12.13 13.85 -35.55
N GLN A 324 -12.95 13.44 -34.59
CA GLN A 324 -12.87 12.11 -33.98
C GLN A 324 -13.38 11.02 -34.94
N LEU A 325 -14.47 11.30 -35.65
CA LEU A 325 -15.00 10.41 -36.69
C LEU A 325 -13.98 10.18 -37.81
N MET A 326 -13.32 11.24 -38.29
CA MET A 326 -12.26 11.13 -39.29
C MET A 326 -11.10 10.24 -38.81
N TYR A 327 -10.67 10.37 -37.55
CA TYR A 327 -9.60 9.53 -36.99
C TYR A 327 -9.98 8.06 -36.84
N ALA A 328 -11.26 7.75 -36.61
CA ALA A 328 -11.75 6.38 -36.55
C ALA A 328 -11.93 5.75 -37.95
N VAL A 329 -12.30 6.56 -38.94
CA VAL A 329 -12.61 6.09 -40.30
C VAL A 329 -11.35 5.95 -41.16
N ILE A 330 -10.33 6.80 -40.98
CA ILE A 330 -9.09 6.77 -41.78
C ILE A 330 -8.36 5.41 -41.69
N PRO A 331 -8.12 4.79 -40.51
CA PRO A 331 -7.47 3.49 -40.43
C PRO A 331 -8.26 2.37 -41.12
N VAL A 332 -9.60 2.43 -41.04
CA VAL A 332 -10.50 1.46 -41.68
C VAL A 332 -10.45 1.60 -43.21
N LEU A 333 -10.46 2.84 -43.72
CA LEU A 333 -10.30 3.11 -45.16
C LEU A 333 -8.92 2.67 -45.67
N ILE A 334 -7.85 2.94 -44.93
CA ILE A 334 -6.50 2.48 -45.28
C ILE A 334 -6.45 0.95 -45.32
N GLY A 335 -7.04 0.27 -44.33
CA GLY A 335 -7.14 -1.19 -44.30
C GLY A 335 -7.95 -1.76 -45.47
N ALA A 336 -9.07 -1.13 -45.83
CA ALA A 336 -9.91 -1.54 -46.95
C ALA A 336 -9.21 -1.34 -48.31
N ILE A 337 -8.53 -0.21 -48.50
CA ILE A 337 -7.73 0.06 -49.71
C ILE A 337 -6.59 -0.95 -49.83
N TRP A 338 -5.89 -1.23 -48.73
CA TRP A 338 -4.83 -2.23 -48.69
C TRP A 338 -5.38 -3.64 -49.02
N TRP A 339 -6.53 -4.02 -48.47
CA TRP A 339 -7.19 -5.30 -48.74
C TRP A 339 -7.59 -5.45 -50.21
N VAL A 340 -8.19 -4.41 -50.81
CA VAL A 340 -8.56 -4.39 -52.24
C VAL A 340 -7.33 -4.44 -53.14
N SER A 341 -6.25 -3.74 -52.77
CA SER A 341 -4.97 -3.77 -53.51
C SER A 341 -4.31 -5.17 -53.48
N ARG A 342 -4.45 -5.91 -52.37
CA ARG A 342 -3.98 -7.30 -52.26
C ARG A 342 -4.87 -8.30 -52.99
N GLY A 343 -6.18 -8.05 -53.05
CA GLY A 343 -7.15 -8.92 -53.74
C GLY A 343 -7.01 -8.91 -55.27
N ARG A 344 -6.53 -7.81 -55.86
CA ARG A 344 -6.31 -7.71 -57.32
C ARG A 344 -5.02 -8.37 -57.82
N GLY A 345 -4.08 -8.71 -56.93
CA GLY A 345 -2.81 -9.36 -57.29
C GLY A 345 -2.85 -10.90 -57.40
N ARG A 346 -3.99 -11.55 -57.12
CA ARG A 346 -4.11 -13.03 -57.06
C ARG A 346 -4.93 -13.68 -58.18
N ARG A 347 -5.29 -12.96 -59.25
CA ARG A 347 -5.91 -13.54 -60.46
C ARG A 347 -5.07 -13.31 -61.72
N VAL A 348 -3.81 -13.74 -61.70
CA VAL A 348 -3.07 -14.14 -62.91
C VAL A 348 -2.08 -15.23 -62.49
N ARG A 349 -2.02 -16.33 -63.23
CA ARG A 349 -1.42 -17.66 -62.95
C ARG A 349 -2.41 -18.57 -62.21
N HIS A 350 -2.95 -19.63 -62.79
CA HIS A 350 -2.36 -20.60 -63.72
C HIS A 350 -3.33 -21.02 -64.83
N HIS A 351 -2.71 -21.56 -65.88
CA HIS A 351 -3.26 -22.34 -66.99
C HIS A 351 -4.30 -23.38 -66.58
#